data_AF-H6MWX2-F1
#
_entry.id   AF-H6MWX2-F1
#
_cell.length_a   1.000
_cell.length_b   1.000
_cell.length_c   1.000
_cell.angle_alpha   90.00
_cell.angle_beta   90.00
_cell.angle_gamma   90.00
#
_symmetry.space_group_name_H-M   'P 1'
#
loop_
_entity.id
_entity.type
_entity.pdbx_description
1 polymer ?
#
loop_
_entity_poly.entity_id
_entity_poly.type
_entity_poly.pdbx_seq_one_letter_code
_entity_poly.pdbx_strand_id
1 'polypeptide(L)' 'MHPEALRNWVRQAEIDGGVRAGTTTEDADRIAQLERENRELRRANTIVTQTSAFSRRRSTAHSVDRGVRRRVSR' A
#
# COMPACT_ATOMS: atom_id res chain seq x y z
N MET A 1 -27.83 13.83 26.90
CA MET A 1 -26.36 13.99 26.91
C MET A 1 -25.79 12.88 27.78
N HIS A 2 -24.97 11.99 27.22
CA HIS A 2 -24.36 10.90 27.99
C HIS A 2 -23.14 11.45 28.75
N PRO A 3 -23.08 11.39 30.09
CA PRO A 3 -21.97 11.94 30.88
C PRO A 3 -20.61 11.30 30.52
N GLU A 4 -20.64 10.09 29.97
CA GLU A 4 -19.44 9.41 29.46
C GLU A 4 -18.85 10.04 28.19
N ALA A 5 -19.70 10.61 27.32
CA ALA A 5 -19.23 11.27 26.09
C ALA A 5 -18.38 12.50 26.43
N LEU A 6 -18.84 13.31 27.38
CA LEU A 6 -18.09 14.46 27.91
C LEU A 6 -16.75 14.05 28.52
N ARG A 7 -16.73 12.98 29.33
CA ARG A 7 -15.50 12.46 29.93
C ARG A 7 -14.49 12.01 28.86
N ASN A 8 -14.96 11.38 27.79
CA ASN A 8 -14.10 10.94 26.70
C ASN A 8 -13.53 12.13 25.92
N TRP A 9 -14.32 13.17 25.66
CA TRP A 9 -13.84 14.39 25.01
C TRP A 9 -12.81 15.14 25.85
N VAL A 10 -13.03 15.26 27.16
CA VAL A 10 -12.04 15.86 28.06
C VAL A 10 -10.74 15.06 28.03
N ARG A 11 -10.82 13.73 28.09
CA ARG A 11 -9.63 12.88 27.99
C ARG A 11 -8.90 13.06 26.66
N GLN A 12 -9.63 13.14 25.54
CA GLN A 12 -9.01 13.35 24.24
C GLN A 12 -8.36 14.74 24.15
N ALA A 13 -8.99 15.78 24.69
CA ALA A 13 -8.42 17.12 24.75
C ALA A 13 -7.14 17.18 25.63
N GLU A 14 -7.08 16.41 26.73
CA GLU A 14 -5.85 16.26 27.53
C GLU A 14 -4.73 15.57 26.74
N ILE A 15 -5.06 14.60 25.90
CA ILE A 15 -4.10 13.90 25.03
C ILE A 15 -3.60 14.85 23.94
N ASP A 16 -4.52 15.52 23.25
CA ASP A 16 -4.21 16.46 22.18
C ASP A 16 -3.38 17.66 22.71
N GLY A 17 -3.64 18.08 23.96
CA GLY A 17 -2.87 19.10 24.66
C GLY A 17 -1.56 18.63 25.29
N GLY A 18 -1.20 17.35 25.17
CA GLY A 18 0.04 16.78 25.74
C GLY A 18 0.06 16.66 27.27
N VAL A 19 -1.07 16.89 27.95
CA VAL A 19 -1.23 16.73 29.40
C VAL A 19 -1.25 15.24 29.76
N ARG A 20 -1.78 14.41 28.85
CA ARG A 20 -1.89 12.97 29.02
C ARG A 20 -1.21 12.26 27.86
N ALA A 21 -0.51 11.16 28.14
CA ALA A 21 0.02 10.29 27.11
C ALA A 21 -1.12 9.63 26.31
N GLY A 22 -0.99 9.63 24.98
CA GLY A 22 -1.93 9.02 24.07
C GLY A 22 -1.63 9.41 22.63
N THR A 23 -2.36 8.84 21.68
CA THR A 23 -2.31 9.26 20.27
C THR A 23 -3.15 10.52 20.13
N THR A 24 -2.54 11.59 19.67
CA THR A 24 -3.26 12.82 19.37
C THR A 24 -4.21 12.59 18.20
N THR A 25 -5.28 13.38 18.13
CA THR A 25 -6.20 13.36 16.99
C THR A 25 -5.47 13.60 15.66
N GLU A 26 -4.49 14.51 15.65
CA GLU A 26 -3.66 14.79 14.47
C GLU A 26 -2.81 13.58 14.05
N ASP A 27 -2.16 12.92 15.00
CA ASP A 27 -1.37 11.71 14.72
C ASP A 27 -2.25 10.58 14.19
N ALA A 28 -3.45 10.41 14.76
CA ALA A 28 -4.40 9.40 14.30
C ALA A 28 -4.84 9.66 12.84
N ASP A 29 -5.16 10.90 12.50
CA ASP A 29 -5.52 11.30 11.13
C ASP A 29 -4.35 11.08 10.16
N ARG A 30 -3.13 11.45 10.59
CA ARG A 30 -1.92 11.24 9.79
C ARG A 30 -1.64 9.76 9.54
N ILE A 31 -1.79 8.92 10.56
CA ILE A 31 -1.63 7.46 10.43
C ILE A 31 -2.67 6.92 9.44
N ALA A 32 -3.93 7.31 9.56
CA ALA A 32 -4.99 6.86 8.66
C ALA A 32 -4.72 7.25 7.20
N GLN A 33 -4.22 8.47 6.97
CA GLN A 33 -3.81 8.93 5.65
C GLN A 33 -2.65 8.12 5.09
N LEU A 34 -1.60 7.90 5.89
CA LEU A 34 -0.43 7.11 5.50
C LEU A 34 -0.81 5.66 5.19
N GLU A 35 -1.70 5.06 5.96
CA GLU A 35 -2.19 3.71 5.69
C GLU A 35 -2.97 3.63 4.38
N ARG A 36 -3.77 4.66 4.07
CA ARG A 36 -4.49 4.76 2.79
C ARG A 36 -3.51 4.82 1.62
N GLU A 37 -2.51 5.70 1.71
CA GLU A 37 -1.47 5.83 0.69
C GLU A 37 -0.67 4.53 0.54
N ASN A 38 -0.31 3.87 1.64
CA ASN A 38 0.44 2.61 1.59
C ASN A 38 -0.37 1.50 0.89
N ARG A 39 -1.68 1.41 1.15
CA ARG A 39 -2.56 0.46 0.47
C ARG A 39 -2.61 0.72 -1.04
N GLU A 40 -2.68 1.98 -1.44
CA GLU A 40 -2.71 2.37 -2.86
C GLU A 40 -1.37 2.06 -3.55
N LEU A 41 -0.26 2.42 -2.91
CA LEU A 41 1.08 2.11 -3.42
C LEU A 41 1.31 0.60 -3.58
N ARG A 42 0.87 -0.22 -2.62
CA ARG A 42 0.95 -1.68 -2.72
C ARG A 42 0.14 -2.24 -3.89
N ARG A 43 -1.06 -1.69 -4.14
CA ARG A 43 -1.88 -2.07 -5.30
C ARG A 43 -1.19 -1.72 -6.61
N ALA A 44 -0.68 -0.49 -6.73
CA ALA A 44 0.04 -0.04 -7.92
C ALA A 44 1.30 -0.87 -8.19
N ASN A 45 2.10 -1.12 -7.15
CA ASN A 45 3.31 -1.93 -7.26
C ASN A 45 3.00 -3.37 -7.71
N THR A 46 1.89 -3.94 -7.23
CA THR A 46 1.43 -5.27 -7.67
C THR A 46 1.19 -5.30 -9.19
N ILE A 47 0.52 -4.29 -9.74
CA ILE A 47 0.23 -4.21 -11.19
C ILE A 47 1.52 -4.10 -12.00
N VAL A 48 2.44 -3.22 -11.59
CA VAL A 48 3.73 -3.03 -12.26
C VAL A 48 4.56 -4.32 -12.21
N THR A 49 4.59 -4.98 -11.05
CA THR A 49 5.29 -6.25 -10.87
C THR A 49 4.70 -7.36 -11.75
N GLN A 50 3.38 -7.49 -11.82
CA GLN A 50 2.72 -8.46 -12.69
C GLN A 50 2.99 -8.18 -14.17
N THR A 51 2.92 -6.91 -14.58
CA THR A 51 3.18 -6.49 -15.97
C THR A 51 4.62 -6.77 -16.37
N SER A 52 5.58 -6.44 -15.50
CA SER A 52 7.01 -6.71 -15.75
C SER A 52 7.32 -8.21 -15.78
N ALA A 53 6.73 -9.00 -14.89
CA ALA A 53 6.86 -10.47 -14.90
C ALA A 53 6.31 -11.08 -16.19
N PHE A 54 5.16 -10.61 -16.67
CA PHE A 54 4.57 -11.04 -17.93
C PHE A 54 5.44 -10.64 -19.14
N SER A 55 5.96 -9.41 -19.17
CA SER A 55 6.86 -8.94 -20.22
C SER A 55 8.16 -9.76 -20.31
N ARG A 56 8.75 -10.09 -19.15
CA ARG A 56 9.92 -10.97 -19.07
C ARG A 56 9.61 -12.36 -19.62
N ARG A 57 8.50 -12.97 -19.22
CA ARG A 57 8.06 -14.30 -19.73
C ARG A 57 7.85 -14.30 -21.25
N ARG A 58 7.23 -13.25 -21.80
CA ARG A 58 7.02 -13.12 -23.25
C ARG A 58 8.36 -13.04 -23.99
N SER A 59 9.29 -12.25 -23.47
CA SER A 59 10.62 -12.05 -24.06
C SER A 59 11.46 -13.33 -24.05
N THR A 60 11.40 -14.13 -22.98
CA THR A 60 12.08 -15.43 -22.92
C THR A 60 11.40 -16.50 -23.76
N ALA A 61 10.07 -16.49 -23.89
CA ALA A 61 9.37 -17.41 -24.79
C ALA A 61 9.70 -17.16 -26.28
N HIS A 62 9.86 -15.88 -26.66
CA HIS A 62 10.17 -15.49 -28.04
C HIS A 62 11.61 -15.83 -28.46
N SER A 63 12.56 -15.92 -27.52
CA SER A 63 13.92 -16.35 -27.84
C SER A 63 14.02 -17.87 -28.05
N VAL A 64 13.22 -18.66 -27.33
CA VAL A 64 13.21 -20.13 -27.46
C VAL A 64 12.56 -20.58 -28.78
N ASP A 65 11.47 -19.94 -29.22
CA ASP A 65 10.80 -20.28 -30.50
C ASP A 65 11.68 -19.98 -31.74
N ARG A 66 12.47 -18.90 -31.71
CA ARG A 66 13.40 -18.58 -32.82
C ARG A 66 14.53 -19.58 -32.98
N GLY A 67 14.94 -20.25 -31.90
CA GLY A 67 15.97 -21.31 -31.95
C GLY A 67 15.49 -22.59 -32.63
N VAL A 68 14.20 -22.92 -32.48
CA VAL A 68 13.57 -24.12 -33.04
C VAL A 68 13.28 -23.95 -34.53
N ARG A 69 12.77 -22.79 -34.96
CA ARG A 69 12.45 -22.54 -36.38
C ARG A 69 13.68 -22.53 -37.30
N ARG A 70 14.88 -22.24 -36.79
CA ARG A 70 16.13 -22.24 -37.59
C ARG A 70 16.68 -23.62 -37.91
N ARG A 71 16.18 -24.70 -37.28
CA ARG A 71 16.66 -26.08 -37.52
C ARG A 71 15.90 -26.84 -38.61
N VAL A 72 14.80 -26.32 -39.13
CA VAL A 72 13.92 -27.03 -40.08
C VAL A 72 14.09 -26.54 -41.53
N SER A 73 15.13 -25.76 -41.82
CA SER A 73 15.39 -25.20 -43.16
C SER A 73 16.75 -25.58 -43.74
N ARG A 74 17.27 -26.77 -43.41
CA ARG A 74 18.47 -27.36 -44.03
C ARG A 74 18.18 -28.76 -44.52
#